data_AF-A0A537WP32-F1
#
_entry.id   AF-A0A537WP32-F1
#
_cell.length_a   1.000
_cell.length_b   1.000
_cell.length_c   1.000
_cell.angle_alpha   90.00
_cell.angle_beta   90.00
_cell.angle_gamma   90.00
#
_symmetry.space_group_name_H-M   'P 1'
#
loop_
_entity.id
_entity.type
_entity.pdbx_description
1 polymer ?
#
loop_
_entity_poly.entity_id
_entity_poly.type
_entity_poly.pdbx_seq_one_letter_code
_entity_poly.pdbx_strand_id
1 'polypeptide(L)'
;MRTAALRASSAAVCVAAAVLLVLLALDARAWSTRLPADDLRYRRDPSASALWKTHELSPFGLDRSVLGIRDDIAYRRALREFRIGRPLEPVFSTATTTHRVQAQIALTDVMTAGGDAARASQAANLLGVLGFAMATQDVSQRATFLNNAITAFRQAIALDPANDDALFNLEYALDQLKGSGEQQAGGSDKRGTGGRAGLKPTGHGY
;
A
#
# COMPACT_ATOMS: atom_id res chain seq x y z
N MET A 1 54.91 -27.96 8.75
CA MET A 1 54.58 -26.74 7.97
C MET A 1 53.12 -26.70 7.48
N ARG A 2 52.59 -27.75 6.82
CA ARG A 2 51.18 -27.79 6.33
C ARG A 2 50.11 -27.51 7.42
N THR A 3 50.25 -28.06 8.61
CA THR A 3 49.28 -27.89 9.72
C THR A 3 49.26 -26.47 10.29
N ALA A 4 50.42 -25.79 10.33
CA ALA A 4 50.50 -24.39 10.77
C ALA A 4 49.85 -23.44 9.75
N ALA A 5 50.07 -23.68 8.46
CA ALA A 5 49.41 -22.92 7.39
C ALA A 5 47.88 -23.09 7.39
N LEU A 6 47.39 -24.33 7.60
CA LEU A 6 45.96 -24.63 7.74
C LEU A 6 45.34 -23.96 8.97
N ARG A 7 46.06 -23.92 10.10
CA ARG A 7 45.60 -23.22 11.31
C ARG A 7 45.57 -21.71 11.10
N ALA A 8 46.59 -21.14 10.47
CA ALA A 8 46.64 -19.71 10.18
C ALA A 8 45.52 -19.26 9.21
N SER A 9 45.26 -20.04 8.15
CA SER A 9 44.15 -19.75 7.23
C SER A 9 42.79 -19.88 7.93
N SER A 10 42.60 -20.90 8.77
CA SER A 10 41.37 -21.04 9.56
C SER A 10 41.15 -19.86 10.51
N ALA A 11 42.20 -19.41 11.21
CA ALA A 11 42.13 -18.26 12.10
C ALA A 11 41.79 -16.97 11.34
N ALA A 12 42.38 -16.75 10.17
CA ALA A 12 42.06 -15.60 9.33
C ALA A 12 40.59 -15.59 8.88
N VAL A 13 40.05 -16.74 8.48
CA VAL A 13 38.63 -16.88 8.13
C VAL A 13 37.73 -16.59 9.33
N CYS A 14 38.06 -17.12 10.52
CA CYS A 14 37.31 -16.85 11.74
C CYS A 14 37.30 -15.36 12.10
N VAL A 15 38.44 -14.67 11.97
CA VAL A 15 38.53 -13.22 12.22
C VAL A 15 37.69 -12.44 11.21
N ALA A 16 37.78 -12.78 9.92
CA ALA A 16 36.98 -12.14 8.88
C ALA A 16 35.47 -12.32 9.13
N ALA A 17 35.04 -13.53 9.51
CA ALA A 17 33.65 -13.80 9.87
C ALA A 17 33.21 -13.01 11.11
N ALA A 18 34.05 -12.93 12.14
CA ALA A 18 33.76 -12.16 13.34
C ALA A 18 33.59 -10.66 13.04
N VAL A 19 34.48 -10.09 12.23
CA VAL A 19 34.36 -8.70 11.77
C VAL A 19 33.05 -8.47 11.02
N LEU A 20 32.69 -9.37 10.10
CA LEU A 20 31.44 -9.27 9.35
C LEU A 20 30.21 -9.33 10.26
N LEU A 21 30.20 -10.20 11.28
CA LEU A 21 29.12 -10.27 12.26
C LEU A 21 29.01 -9.00 13.11
N VAL A 22 30.14 -8.40 13.50
CA VAL A 22 30.16 -7.12 14.23
C VAL A 22 29.58 -6.00 13.37
N LEU A 23 29.96 -5.91 12.10
CA LEU A 23 29.40 -4.92 11.17
C LEU A 23 27.89 -5.09 11.01
N LEU A 24 27.43 -6.33 10.82
CA LEU A 24 25.99 -6.64 10.73
C LEU A 24 25.23 -6.25 12.00
N ALA A 25 25.81 -6.49 13.18
CA ALA A 25 25.20 -6.11 14.45
C ALA A 25 25.12 -4.60 14.64
N LEU A 26 26.14 -3.85 14.18
CA LEU A 26 26.13 -2.39 14.19
C LEU A 26 25.06 -1.82 13.25
N ASP A 27 24.95 -2.35 12.03
CA ASP A 27 23.91 -1.97 11.08
C ASP A 27 22.50 -2.30 11.63
N ALA A 28 22.30 -3.49 12.19
CA ALA A 28 21.04 -3.88 12.83
C ALA A 28 20.65 -2.93 13.97
N ARG A 29 21.61 -2.53 14.81
CA ARG A 29 21.39 -1.54 15.87
C ARG A 29 21.04 -0.16 15.28
N ALA A 30 21.74 0.28 14.24
CA ALA A 30 21.45 1.53 13.56
C ALA A 30 20.02 1.54 12.99
N TRP A 31 19.60 0.46 12.32
CA TRP A 31 18.23 0.30 11.82
C TRP A 31 17.18 0.26 12.93
N SER A 32 17.42 -0.50 14.00
CA SER A 32 16.47 -0.62 15.13
C SER A 32 16.16 0.72 15.81
N THR A 33 17.13 1.64 15.82
CA THR A 33 16.96 2.97 16.39
C THR A 33 16.40 3.98 15.40
N ARG A 34 16.78 3.88 14.12
CA ARG A 34 16.37 4.81 13.07
C ARG A 34 14.93 4.62 12.64
N LEU A 35 14.45 3.37 12.50
CA LEU A 35 13.11 3.09 12.00
C LEU A 35 12.02 3.76 12.85
N PRO A 36 11.96 3.59 14.19
CA PRO A 36 10.93 4.24 15.00
C PRO A 36 11.03 5.77 14.98
N ALA A 37 12.25 6.31 14.95
CA ALA A 37 12.46 7.76 14.88
C ALA A 37 11.93 8.35 13.56
N ASP A 38 12.21 7.68 12.44
CA ASP A 38 11.70 8.09 11.13
C ASP A 38 10.20 7.87 10.99
N ASP A 39 9.61 6.88 11.67
CA ASP A 39 8.15 6.69 11.70
C ASP A 39 7.43 7.85 12.40
N LEU A 40 8.01 8.37 13.49
CA LEU A 40 7.48 9.56 14.15
C LEU A 40 7.60 10.79 13.25
N ARG A 41 8.72 10.94 12.53
CA ARG A 41 8.90 12.02 11.55
C ARG A 41 7.89 11.91 10.41
N TYR A 42 7.69 10.70 9.87
CA TYR A 42 6.70 10.41 8.83
C TYR A 42 5.27 10.75 9.27
N ARG A 43 4.88 10.43 10.50
CA ARG A 43 3.55 10.77 11.03
C ARG A 43 3.30 12.28 11.06
N ARG A 44 4.34 13.07 11.37
CA ARG A 44 4.30 14.53 11.41
C ARG A 44 4.34 15.15 10.01
N ASP A 45 5.26 14.69 9.18
CA ASP A 45 5.48 15.17 7.82
C ASP A 45 5.86 14.01 6.89
N PRO A 46 4.90 13.49 6.11
CA PRO A 46 5.15 12.45 5.13
C PRO A 46 6.13 12.88 4.03
N SER A 47 6.23 14.19 3.75
CA SER A 47 7.10 14.72 2.70
C SER A 47 8.56 14.88 3.14
N ALA A 48 8.84 14.68 4.43
CA ALA A 48 10.17 14.81 4.99
C ALA A 48 11.23 14.03 4.19
N SER A 49 12.40 14.64 4.02
CA SER A 49 13.52 14.03 3.32
C SER A 49 14.27 13.03 4.20
N ALA A 50 14.96 12.09 3.54
CA ALA A 50 15.83 11.09 4.16
C ALA A 50 15.16 10.19 5.22
N LEU A 51 13.86 9.88 5.05
CA LEU A 51 13.16 8.86 5.83
C LEU A 51 13.66 7.46 5.47
N TRP A 52 13.90 6.64 6.49
CA TRP A 52 14.32 5.24 6.39
C TRP A 52 15.57 5.05 5.52
N LYS A 53 16.56 5.95 5.71
CA LYS A 53 17.88 5.88 5.09
C LYS A 53 18.95 5.86 6.18
N THR A 54 19.85 4.89 6.14
CA THR A 54 21.04 4.80 7.00
C THR A 54 22.29 4.72 6.12
N HIS A 55 23.45 5.00 6.73
CA HIS A 55 24.73 4.65 6.12
C HIS A 55 25.06 3.23 6.55
N GLU A 56 25.19 2.31 5.60
CA GLU A 56 25.44 0.89 5.85
C GLU A 56 26.95 0.66 5.89
N LEU A 57 27.40 -0.04 6.93
CA LEU A 57 28.79 -0.39 7.12
C LEU A 57 29.11 -1.77 6.53
N SER A 58 28.11 -2.66 6.49
CA SER A 58 28.26 -3.97 5.88
C SER A 58 28.45 -3.86 4.36
N PRO A 59 29.39 -4.64 3.79
CA PRO A 59 29.63 -4.61 2.36
C PRO A 59 28.45 -5.24 1.61
N PHE A 60 28.21 -4.75 0.39
CA PHE A 60 27.24 -5.30 -0.57
C PHE A 60 25.76 -5.27 -0.13
N GLY A 61 25.39 -4.52 0.92
CA GLY A 61 23.99 -4.40 1.37
C GLY A 61 23.41 -5.72 1.90
N LEU A 62 24.29 -6.59 2.44
CA LEU A 62 23.92 -7.89 3.00
C LEU A 62 22.95 -7.74 4.18
N ASP A 63 23.09 -6.67 4.96
CA ASP A 63 22.20 -6.32 6.07
C ASP A 63 20.73 -6.28 5.63
N ARG A 64 20.40 -5.62 4.52
CA ARG A 64 19.01 -5.49 4.06
C ARG A 64 18.38 -6.82 3.66
N SER A 65 19.17 -7.71 3.04
CA SER A 65 18.69 -9.03 2.64
C SER A 65 18.61 -10.01 3.80
N VAL A 66 19.60 -10.02 4.70
CA VAL A 66 19.67 -10.98 5.81
C VAL A 66 18.69 -10.58 6.93
N LEU A 67 18.49 -9.29 7.17
CA LEU A 67 17.63 -8.78 8.24
C LEU A 67 16.16 -8.60 7.81
N GLY A 68 15.79 -8.89 6.57
CA GLY A 68 14.41 -8.69 6.06
C GLY A 68 13.96 -7.22 6.01
N ILE A 69 14.89 -6.27 6.16
CA ILE A 69 14.59 -4.83 6.24
C ILE A 69 14.10 -4.27 4.90
N ARG A 70 14.51 -4.90 3.79
CA ARG A 70 14.13 -4.44 2.44
C ARG A 70 12.63 -4.36 2.26
N ASP A 71 11.91 -5.39 2.66
CA ASP A 71 10.45 -5.48 2.47
C ASP A 71 9.71 -4.51 3.40
N ASP A 72 10.24 -4.31 4.62
CA ASP A 72 9.74 -3.30 5.56
C ASP A 72 9.86 -1.88 5.01
N ILE A 73 11.03 -1.54 4.45
CA ILE A 73 11.23 -0.23 3.82
C ILE A 73 10.36 -0.08 2.57
N ALA A 74 10.22 -1.13 1.75
CA ALA A 74 9.37 -1.09 0.57
C ALA A 74 7.92 -0.79 0.94
N TYR A 75 7.39 -1.48 1.96
CA TYR A 75 6.05 -1.23 2.47
C TYR A 75 5.87 0.20 3.00
N ARG A 76 6.81 0.70 3.82
CA ARG A 76 6.79 2.08 4.32
C ARG A 76 6.81 3.12 3.20
N ARG A 77 7.59 2.88 2.14
CA ARG A 77 7.62 3.75 0.96
C ARG A 77 6.28 3.73 0.22
N ALA A 78 5.65 2.57 0.06
CA ALA A 78 4.33 2.47 -0.54
C ALA A 78 3.28 3.28 0.24
N LEU A 79 3.28 3.16 1.58
CA LEU A 79 2.41 3.95 2.47
C LEU A 79 2.67 5.46 2.36
N ARG A 80 3.93 5.85 2.18
CA ARG A 80 4.31 7.25 2.00
C ARG A 80 3.77 7.82 0.70
N GLU A 81 3.96 7.13 -0.42
CA GLU A 81 3.44 7.55 -1.72
C GLU A 81 1.91 7.66 -1.67
N PHE A 82 1.23 6.67 -1.08
CA PHE A 82 -0.23 6.68 -0.91
C PHE A 82 -0.69 7.92 -0.12
N ARG A 83 -0.02 8.22 1.00
CA ARG A 83 -0.39 9.36 1.86
C ARG A 83 -0.14 10.70 1.18
N ILE A 84 0.98 10.88 0.49
CA ILE A 84 1.30 12.12 -0.24
C ILE A 84 0.36 12.30 -1.44
N GLY A 85 -0.05 11.18 -2.08
CA GLY A 85 -1.00 11.19 -3.18
C GLY A 85 -2.41 11.66 -2.79
N ARG A 86 -2.74 11.69 -1.49
CA ARG A 86 -4.04 12.13 -0.93
C ARG A 86 -5.22 11.63 -1.78
N PRO A 87 -5.36 10.31 -2.00
CA PRO A 87 -6.33 9.77 -2.93
C PRO A 87 -7.78 10.06 -2.51
N LEU A 88 -8.03 10.14 -1.21
CA LEU A 88 -9.34 10.44 -0.63
C LEU A 88 -9.76 11.91 -0.75
N GLU A 89 -8.91 12.76 -1.31
CA GLU A 89 -9.20 14.18 -1.44
C GLU A 89 -9.39 14.59 -2.90
N PRO A 90 -10.27 15.58 -3.17
CA PRO A 90 -10.54 16.08 -4.51
C PRO A 90 -9.43 17.05 -4.98
N VAL A 91 -8.17 16.68 -4.79
CA VAL A 91 -7.00 17.45 -5.22
C VAL A 91 -6.48 16.90 -6.54
N PHE A 92 -6.46 17.76 -7.56
CA PHE A 92 -5.95 17.43 -8.89
C PHE A 92 -4.71 18.27 -9.19
N SER A 93 -3.55 17.63 -9.14
CA SER A 93 -2.27 18.23 -9.51
C SER A 93 -1.37 17.15 -10.09
N THR A 94 -0.45 17.53 -10.98
CA THR A 94 0.53 16.58 -11.54
C THR A 94 1.35 15.89 -10.45
N ALA A 95 1.66 16.60 -9.37
CA ALA A 95 2.41 16.05 -8.24
C ALA A 95 1.60 14.97 -7.50
N THR A 96 0.35 15.26 -7.10
CA THR A 96 -0.50 14.28 -6.40
C THR A 96 -0.81 13.08 -7.27
N THR A 97 -1.07 13.28 -8.57
CA THR A 97 -1.30 12.18 -9.51
C THR A 97 -0.06 11.30 -9.67
N THR A 98 1.14 11.90 -9.77
CA THR A 98 2.40 11.14 -9.79
C THR A 98 2.53 10.26 -8.54
N HIS A 99 2.28 10.81 -7.35
CA HIS A 99 2.34 10.05 -6.10
C HIS A 99 1.29 8.91 -6.04
N ARG A 100 0.09 9.11 -6.60
CA ARG A 100 -0.93 8.04 -6.71
C ARG A 100 -0.46 6.89 -7.61
N VAL A 101 0.15 7.20 -8.74
CA VAL A 101 0.73 6.18 -9.65
C VAL A 101 1.89 5.45 -8.96
N GLN A 102 2.79 6.18 -8.29
CA GLN A 102 3.88 5.57 -7.54
C GLN A 102 3.39 4.69 -6.39
N ALA A 103 2.32 5.10 -5.70
CA ALA A 103 1.67 4.28 -4.70
C ALA A 103 1.13 2.98 -5.29
N GLN A 104 0.45 3.04 -6.45
CA GLN A 104 -0.08 1.85 -7.11
C GLN A 104 1.03 0.83 -7.46
N ILE A 105 2.14 1.31 -8.01
CA ILE A 105 3.30 0.47 -8.34
C ILE A 105 3.88 -0.14 -7.07
N ALA A 106 4.22 0.68 -6.08
CA ALA A 106 4.87 0.22 -4.86
C ALA A 106 4.00 -0.73 -4.01
N LEU A 107 2.68 -0.53 -3.97
CA LEU A 107 1.76 -1.45 -3.29
C LEU A 107 1.67 -2.80 -4.02
N THR A 108 1.69 -2.79 -5.36
CA THR A 108 1.72 -4.03 -6.16
C THR A 108 3.03 -4.79 -5.94
N ASP A 109 4.16 -4.08 -5.85
CA ASP A 109 5.46 -4.69 -5.55
C ASP A 109 5.45 -5.35 -4.17
N VAL A 110 4.87 -4.71 -3.15
CA VAL A 110 4.72 -5.30 -1.81
C VAL A 110 3.91 -6.60 -1.86
N MET A 111 2.83 -6.64 -2.64
CA MET A 111 2.00 -7.84 -2.78
C MET A 111 2.73 -8.99 -3.46
N THR A 112 3.61 -8.70 -4.42
CA THR A 112 4.29 -9.71 -5.24
C THR A 112 5.62 -10.18 -4.67
N ALA A 113 6.21 -9.44 -3.74
CA ALA A 113 7.49 -9.79 -3.11
C ALA A 113 7.47 -11.11 -2.29
N GLY A 114 6.28 -11.67 -2.00
CA GLY A 114 6.14 -12.99 -1.36
C GLY A 114 6.50 -13.02 0.13
N GLY A 115 6.45 -11.87 0.80
CA GLY A 115 6.76 -11.71 2.23
C GLY A 115 5.55 -11.86 3.16
N ASP A 116 5.45 -10.96 4.13
CA ASP A 116 4.39 -10.92 5.15
C ASP A 116 2.98 -10.78 4.54
N ALA A 117 2.15 -11.81 4.74
CA ALA A 117 0.78 -11.87 4.22
C ALA A 117 -0.12 -10.73 4.73
N ALA A 118 0.08 -10.30 5.99
CA ALA A 118 -0.69 -9.18 6.55
C ALA A 118 -0.34 -7.87 5.83
N ARG A 119 0.94 -7.64 5.50
CA ARG A 119 1.36 -6.47 4.71
C ARG A 119 0.86 -6.53 3.28
N ALA A 120 0.94 -7.70 2.65
CA ALA A 120 0.39 -7.91 1.32
C ALA A 120 -1.12 -7.63 1.30
N SER A 121 -1.85 -8.08 2.32
CA SER A 121 -3.27 -7.79 2.50
C SER A 121 -3.54 -6.30 2.67
N GLN A 122 -2.80 -5.62 3.55
CA GLN A 122 -2.92 -4.17 3.74
C GLN A 122 -2.60 -3.40 2.45
N ALA A 123 -1.61 -3.83 1.68
CA ALA A 123 -1.28 -3.22 0.39
C ALA A 123 -2.41 -3.40 -0.64
N ALA A 124 -2.98 -4.60 -0.73
CA ALA A 124 -4.15 -4.87 -1.56
C ALA A 124 -5.37 -4.03 -1.15
N ASN A 125 -5.60 -3.87 0.16
CA ASN A 125 -6.67 -3.00 0.67
C ASN A 125 -6.47 -1.55 0.22
N LEU A 126 -5.25 -1.00 0.33
CA LEU A 126 -4.94 0.36 -0.10
C LEU A 126 -5.03 0.55 -1.62
N LEU A 127 -4.68 -0.47 -2.42
CA LEU A 127 -4.96 -0.45 -3.86
C LEU A 127 -6.45 -0.36 -4.15
N GLY A 128 -7.27 -1.07 -3.38
CA GLY A 128 -8.72 -0.97 -3.44
C GLY A 128 -9.22 0.44 -3.15
N VAL A 129 -8.70 1.07 -2.09
CA VAL A 129 -9.02 2.47 -1.74
C VAL A 129 -8.61 3.43 -2.85
N LEU A 130 -7.46 3.23 -3.49
CA LEU A 130 -7.02 4.04 -4.63
C LEU A 130 -7.97 3.89 -5.83
N GLY A 131 -8.37 2.66 -6.15
CA GLY A 131 -9.38 2.37 -7.18
C GLY A 131 -10.72 3.03 -6.88
N PHE A 132 -11.18 2.92 -5.64
CA PHE A 132 -12.42 3.55 -5.19
C PHE A 132 -12.35 5.08 -5.32
N ALA A 133 -11.25 5.70 -4.91
CA ALA A 133 -11.03 7.13 -5.08
C ALA A 133 -11.12 7.56 -6.55
N MET A 134 -10.52 6.80 -7.49
CA MET A 134 -10.64 7.09 -8.92
C MET A 134 -12.09 7.00 -9.41
N ALA A 135 -12.87 6.05 -8.90
CA ALA A 135 -14.30 5.92 -9.23
C ALA A 135 -15.14 7.14 -8.82
N THR A 136 -14.72 7.86 -7.77
CA THR A 136 -15.38 9.11 -7.36
C THR A 136 -15.00 10.30 -8.24
N GLN A 137 -13.84 10.23 -8.90
CA GLN A 137 -13.28 11.33 -9.70
C GLN A 137 -13.69 11.24 -11.17
N ASP A 138 -13.84 10.03 -11.72
CA ASP A 138 -14.25 9.79 -13.10
C ASP A 138 -15.55 8.99 -13.14
N VAL A 139 -16.66 9.72 -13.29
CA VAL A 139 -18.01 9.13 -13.36
C VAL A 139 -18.16 8.22 -14.59
N SER A 140 -17.46 8.51 -15.69
CA SER A 140 -17.58 7.74 -16.93
C SER A 140 -16.98 6.33 -16.79
N GLN A 141 -15.96 6.19 -15.95
CA GLN A 141 -15.28 4.93 -15.66
C GLN A 141 -15.57 4.38 -14.26
N ARG A 142 -16.56 4.97 -13.56
CA ARG A 142 -16.90 4.63 -12.17
C ARG A 142 -17.08 3.13 -11.95
N ALA A 143 -17.87 2.46 -12.79
CA ALA A 143 -18.11 1.03 -12.66
C ALA A 143 -16.82 0.20 -12.83
N THR A 144 -15.95 0.57 -13.77
CA THR A 144 -14.65 -0.08 -13.97
C THR A 144 -13.76 0.07 -12.74
N PHE A 145 -13.65 1.29 -12.22
CA PHE A 145 -12.84 1.57 -11.04
C PHE A 145 -13.38 0.89 -9.78
N LEU A 146 -14.70 0.84 -9.59
CA LEU A 146 -15.32 0.09 -8.49
C LEU A 146 -15.07 -1.41 -8.59
N ASN A 147 -15.15 -2.00 -9.78
CA ASN A 147 -14.85 -3.42 -9.97
C ASN A 147 -13.37 -3.75 -9.67
N ASN A 148 -12.45 -2.87 -10.08
CA ASN A 148 -11.03 -3.00 -9.74
C ASN A 148 -10.81 -2.90 -8.22
N ALA A 149 -11.50 -1.96 -7.56
CA ALA A 149 -11.45 -1.82 -6.10
C ALA A 149 -11.96 -3.06 -5.37
N ILE A 150 -13.13 -3.58 -5.77
CA ILE A 150 -13.73 -4.81 -5.24
C ILE A 150 -12.76 -6.00 -5.40
N THR A 151 -12.11 -6.11 -6.55
CA THR A 151 -11.12 -7.18 -6.80
C THR A 151 -9.95 -7.08 -5.83
N ALA A 152 -9.42 -5.88 -5.61
CA ALA A 152 -8.33 -5.65 -4.68
C ALA A 152 -8.72 -5.93 -3.22
N PHE A 153 -9.92 -5.52 -2.78
CA PHE A 153 -10.42 -5.84 -1.43
C PHE A 153 -10.62 -7.34 -1.22
N ARG A 154 -11.16 -8.05 -2.22
CA ARG A 154 -11.26 -9.52 -2.17
C ARG A 154 -9.87 -10.18 -2.08
N GLN A 155 -8.90 -9.66 -2.80
CA GLN A 155 -7.52 -10.13 -2.71
C GLN A 155 -6.92 -9.87 -1.33
N ALA A 156 -7.19 -8.71 -0.72
CA ALA A 156 -6.77 -8.40 0.65
C ALA A 156 -7.32 -9.44 1.64
N ILE A 157 -8.61 -9.75 1.57
CA ILE A 157 -9.26 -10.75 2.44
C ILE A 157 -8.70 -12.16 2.18
N ALA A 158 -8.40 -12.49 0.92
CA ALA A 158 -7.80 -13.78 0.58
C ALA A 158 -6.37 -13.93 1.14
N LEU A 159 -5.61 -12.83 1.20
CA LEU A 159 -4.25 -12.80 1.77
C LEU A 159 -4.26 -12.83 3.30
N ASP A 160 -5.20 -12.12 3.92
CA ASP A 160 -5.39 -12.09 5.38
C ASP A 160 -6.90 -11.96 5.70
N PRO A 161 -7.55 -13.07 6.08
CA PRO A 161 -8.96 -13.05 6.46
C PRO A 161 -9.29 -12.22 7.70
N ALA A 162 -8.29 -11.81 8.50
CA ALA A 162 -8.48 -10.96 9.67
C ALA A 162 -8.40 -9.45 9.36
N ASN A 163 -8.26 -9.08 8.08
CA ASN A 163 -8.26 -7.68 7.66
C ASN A 163 -9.70 -7.11 7.61
N ASP A 164 -10.20 -6.70 8.78
CA ASP A 164 -11.55 -6.14 8.93
C ASP A 164 -11.77 -4.88 8.09
N ASP A 165 -10.73 -4.05 7.91
CA ASP A 165 -10.80 -2.86 7.06
C ASP A 165 -11.11 -3.23 5.61
N ALA A 166 -10.56 -4.33 5.10
CA ALA A 166 -10.82 -4.79 3.73
C ALA A 166 -12.25 -5.33 3.58
N LEU A 167 -12.80 -5.99 4.61
CA LEU A 167 -14.19 -6.44 4.63
C LEU A 167 -15.15 -5.25 4.57
N PHE A 168 -14.93 -4.24 5.43
CA PHE A 168 -15.74 -3.04 5.47
C PHE A 168 -15.66 -2.26 4.14
N ASN A 169 -14.45 -2.08 3.60
CA ASN A 169 -14.25 -1.38 2.34
C ASN A 169 -14.89 -2.15 1.15
N LEU A 170 -14.86 -3.48 1.17
CA LEU A 170 -15.54 -4.32 0.18
C LEU A 170 -17.06 -4.12 0.23
N GLU A 171 -17.66 -4.17 1.41
CA GLU A 171 -19.10 -3.94 1.59
C GLU A 171 -19.50 -2.58 1.03
N TYR A 172 -18.76 -1.53 1.40
CA TYR A 172 -19.02 -0.18 0.91
C TYR A 172 -18.88 -0.05 -0.61
N ALA A 173 -17.87 -0.68 -1.21
CA ALA A 173 -17.68 -0.65 -2.66
C ALA A 173 -18.79 -1.40 -3.42
N LEU A 174 -19.28 -2.51 -2.87
CA LEU A 174 -20.39 -3.28 -3.44
C LEU A 174 -21.69 -2.49 -3.41
N ASP A 175 -22.00 -1.81 -2.29
CA ASP A 175 -23.16 -0.94 -2.17
C ASP A 175 -23.13 0.19 -3.21
N GLN A 176 -21.98 0.84 -3.35
CA GLN A 176 -21.80 1.91 -4.33
C GLN A 176 -21.93 1.45 -5.79
N LEU A 177 -21.49 0.21 -6.10
CA LEU A 177 -21.65 -0.36 -7.44
C LEU A 177 -23.12 -0.64 -7.75
N LYS A 178 -23.87 -1.17 -6.77
CA LYS A 178 -25.31 -1.42 -6.91
C LYS A 178 -26.08 -0.12 -7.18
N GLY A 179 -25.84 0.93 -6.38
CA GLY A 179 -26.47 2.23 -6.59
C GLY A 179 -26.14 2.86 -7.95
N SER A 180 -24.94 2.62 -8.47
CA SER A 180 -24.57 3.09 -9.82
C SER A 180 -25.38 2.39 -10.92
N GLY A 181 -25.62 1.08 -10.79
CA GLY A 181 -26.44 0.32 -11.74
C GLY A 181 -27.92 0.75 -11.76
N GLU A 182 -28.49 1.05 -10.60
CA GLU A 182 -29.88 1.54 -10.48
C GLU A 182 -30.06 2.93 -11.11
N GLN A 183 -29.08 3.82 -10.96
CA GLN A 183 -29.07 5.15 -11.62
C GLN A 183 -28.97 5.04 -13.14
N GLN A 184 -28.15 4.12 -13.66
CA GLN A 184 -28.04 3.87 -15.10
C GLN A 184 -29.36 3.31 -15.69
N ALA A 185 -30.03 2.39 -14.98
CA ALA A 185 -31.29 1.78 -15.41
C ALA A 185 -32.48 2.76 -15.38
N GLY A 186 -32.52 3.67 -14.40
CA GLY A 186 -33.55 4.74 -14.33
C GLY A 186 -33.35 5.88 -15.34
N GLY A 187 -32.14 6.01 -15.91
CA GLY A 187 -31.79 7.04 -16.89
C GLY A 187 -32.22 6.72 -18.33
N SER A 188 -32.42 5.44 -18.67
CA SER A 188 -32.84 5.01 -20.00
C SER A 188 -34.34 5.14 -20.27
N ASP A 189 -35.17 5.32 -19.24
CA ASP A 189 -36.65 5.37 -19.37
C ASP A 189 -37.25 6.78 -19.54
N LYS A 190 -36.43 7.84 -19.66
CA LYS A 190 -36.92 9.21 -19.85
C LYS A 190 -36.45 9.86 -21.15
N ARG A 191 -36.82 9.23 -22.27
CA ARG A 191 -36.97 9.94 -23.55
C ARG A 191 -38.16 9.40 -24.34
N GLY A 192 -39.35 9.55 -23.73
CA GLY A 192 -40.65 9.30 -24.35
C GLY A 192 -41.59 10.48 -24.07
N THR A 193 -41.65 11.38 -25.03
CA THR A 193 -42.80 12.20 -25.46
C THR A 193 -44.02 12.33 -24.52
N GLY A 194 -44.26 13.57 -24.06
CA GLY A 194 -45.59 14.21 -23.96
C GLY A 194 -46.68 13.58 -23.07
N GLY A 195 -46.98 14.25 -21.94
CA GLY A 195 -48.26 14.04 -21.26
C GLY A 195 -48.34 14.67 -19.87
N ARG A 196 -49.06 15.77 -19.74
CA ARG A 196 -49.53 16.31 -18.45
C ARG A 196 -50.43 15.26 -17.76
N ALA A 197 -50.20 14.96 -16.48
CA ALA A 197 -51.22 14.83 -15.42
C ALA A 197 -50.66 14.11 -14.18
N GLY A 198 -51.06 14.58 -12.99
CA GLY A 198 -51.11 13.74 -11.78
C GLY A 198 -50.31 14.23 -10.57
N LEU A 199 -50.71 15.37 -9.98
CA LEU A 199 -50.40 15.64 -8.57
C LEU A 199 -51.04 14.55 -7.70
N LYS A 200 -50.24 13.81 -6.93
CA LYS A 200 -50.72 12.98 -5.82
C LYS A 200 -49.93 13.36 -4.56
N PRO A 201 -50.59 13.71 -3.43
CA PRO A 201 -49.89 14.11 -2.22
C PRO A 201 -49.15 12.93 -1.57
N THR A 202 -48.04 13.26 -0.92
CA THR A 202 -47.18 12.40 -0.11
C THR A 202 -47.92 11.85 1.11
N GLY A 203 -47.84 10.53 1.32
CA GLY A 203 -48.31 9.87 2.54
C GLY A 203 -47.24 9.93 3.63
N HIS A 204 -47.64 10.33 4.84
CA HIS A 204 -46.82 10.24 6.05
C HIS A 204 -47.00 8.85 6.69
N GLY A 205 -45.89 8.19 6.98
CA GLY A 205 -45.82 7.00 7.83
C GLY A 205 -44.69 7.21 8.84
N TYR A 206 -45.03 6.97 10.11
CA TYR A 206 -44.35 7.19 11.39
C TYR A 206 -42.82 7.28 11.41
#